data_AF-A6TP17-F1
#
_entry.id   AF-A6TP17-F1
#
_cell.length_a   1.000
_cell.length_b   1.000
_cell.length_c   1.000
_cell.angle_alpha   90.00
_cell.angle_beta   90.00
_cell.angle_gamma   90.00
#
_symmetry.space_group_name_H-M   'P 1'
#
loop_
_entity.id
_entity.type
_entity.pdbx_description
1 polymer ?
#
loop_
_entity_poly.entity_id
_entity_poly.type
_entity_poly.pdbx_seq_one_letter_code
_entity_poly.pdbx_strand_id
1 'polypeptide(L)'
;MRKNNAITISLISIILFSAFFIAILIFYGDIITLNNSHKSFTREYYDWYLDFYWNDHISMLEVITSAVKMTFRLIFTIQFFYLVADEQYQNRIDVKNLAISIILGLISNYLISIYIKYYVEHYRLFMTIISTQIFSLVLLSIVLKLKLSFKMDGNLN
;
A
#
# COMPACT_ATOMS: atom_id res chain seq x y z
N MET A 1 20.62 13.09 6.02
CA MET A 1 19.51 13.94 5.51
C MET A 1 19.21 15.02 6.56
N ARG A 2 18.86 16.26 6.17
CA ARG A 2 18.32 17.22 7.16
C ARG A 2 17.01 16.64 7.74
N LYS A 3 16.77 16.86 9.05
CA LYS A 3 15.66 16.28 9.85
C LYS A 3 14.28 16.25 9.15
N ASN A 4 13.97 17.27 8.35
CA ASN A 4 12.69 17.42 7.65
C ASN A 4 12.60 16.64 6.32
N ASN A 5 13.72 16.23 5.74
CA ASN A 5 13.73 15.65 4.40
C ASN A 5 13.09 14.26 4.40
N ALA A 6 13.35 13.43 5.41
CA ALA A 6 12.79 12.07 5.47
C ALA A 6 11.25 12.08 5.66
N ILE A 7 10.73 12.96 6.52
CA ILE A 7 9.29 13.16 6.71
C ILE A 7 8.65 13.64 5.41
N THR A 8 9.24 14.65 4.76
CA THR A 8 8.73 15.19 3.49
C THR A 8 8.77 14.16 2.37
N ILE A 9 9.87 13.42 2.23
CA ILE A 9 9.99 12.34 1.22
C ILE A 9 8.96 11.24 1.47
N SER A 10 8.74 10.87 2.74
CA SER A 10 7.71 9.89 3.10
C SER A 10 6.32 10.39 2.70
N LEU A 11 5.97 11.64 3.04
CA LEU A 11 4.69 12.25 2.62
C LEU A 11 4.52 12.26 1.09
N ILE A 12 5.55 12.69 0.35
CA ILE A 12 5.50 12.73 -1.12
C ILE A 12 5.25 11.32 -1.68
N SER A 13 5.97 10.31 -1.20
CA SER A 13 5.80 8.94 -1.67
C SER A 13 4.42 8.36 -1.34
N ILE A 14 3.87 8.67 -0.17
CA ILE A 14 2.51 8.25 0.21
C ILE A 14 1.47 8.90 -0.69
N ILE A 15 1.61 10.20 -0.98
CA ILE A 15 0.70 10.94 -1.87
C ILE A 15 0.77 10.37 -3.28
N LEU A 16 1.97 10.15 -3.82
CA LEU A 16 2.16 9.58 -5.15
C LEU A 16 1.51 8.19 -5.28
N PHE A 17 1.73 7.31 -4.30
CA PHE A 17 1.11 6.00 -4.32
C PHE A 17 -0.41 6.06 -4.13
N SER A 18 -0.91 6.95 -3.28
CA SER A 18 -2.36 7.11 -3.07
C SER A 18 -3.05 7.64 -4.33
N ALA A 19 -2.42 8.58 -5.03
CA ALA A 19 -2.89 9.06 -6.32
C ALA A 19 -2.90 7.93 -7.37
N PHE A 20 -1.83 7.13 -7.42
CA PHE A 20 -1.77 5.93 -8.26
C PHE A 20 -2.88 4.92 -7.92
N PHE A 21 -3.11 4.65 -6.62
CA PHE A 21 -4.18 3.75 -6.16
C PHE A 21 -5.56 4.23 -6.61
N ILE A 22 -5.85 5.52 -6.42
CA ILE A 22 -7.12 6.13 -6.86
C ILE A 22 -7.26 6.08 -8.38
N ALA A 23 -6.19 6.33 -9.13
CA ALA A 23 -6.21 6.22 -10.59
C ALA A 23 -6.53 4.79 -11.06
N ILE A 24 -5.91 3.77 -10.46
CA ILE A 24 -6.23 2.36 -10.75
C ILE A 24 -7.67 2.03 -10.35
N LEU A 25 -8.16 2.55 -9.22
CA LEU A 25 -9.53 2.30 -8.77
C LEU A 25 -10.58 2.91 -9.72
N ILE A 26 -10.36 4.14 -10.20
CA ILE A 26 -11.33 4.88 -11.03
C ILE A 26 -11.24 4.47 -12.50
N PHE A 27 -10.05 4.49 -13.08
CA PHE A 27 -9.87 4.29 -14.53
C PHE A 27 -9.71 2.84 -14.94
N TYR A 28 -9.32 1.97 -14.00
CA TYR A 28 -8.99 0.57 -14.26
C TYR A 28 -9.70 -0.37 -13.28
N GLY A 29 -10.78 0.11 -12.66
CA GLY A 29 -11.53 -0.62 -11.63
C GLY A 29 -12.22 -1.88 -12.15
N ASP A 30 -12.54 -1.95 -13.43
CA ASP A 30 -13.21 -3.08 -14.08
C ASP A 30 -12.26 -4.14 -14.63
N ILE A 31 -10.95 -3.92 -14.56
CA ILE A 31 -9.97 -4.89 -15.03
C ILE A 31 -9.90 -6.05 -14.05
N ILE A 32 -10.27 -7.23 -14.55
CA ILE A 32 -10.21 -8.50 -13.83
C ILE A 32 -8.81 -9.11 -14.00
N THR A 33 -8.25 -9.64 -12.92
CA THR A 33 -6.88 -10.17 -12.86
C THR A 33 -6.88 -11.56 -12.20
N LEU A 34 -5.91 -12.41 -12.55
CA LEU A 34 -5.68 -13.64 -11.81
C LEU A 34 -4.81 -13.36 -10.58
N ASN A 35 -5.38 -13.52 -9.40
CA ASN A 35 -4.61 -13.61 -8.16
C ASN A 35 -4.84 -14.97 -7.47
N ASN A 36 -3.86 -15.87 -7.61
CA ASN A 36 -3.84 -17.19 -6.96
C ASN A 36 -3.78 -17.12 -5.42
N SER A 37 -3.56 -15.95 -4.83
CA SER A 37 -3.27 -15.86 -3.41
C SER A 37 -4.50 -16.06 -2.52
N HIS A 38 -5.73 -15.88 -3.02
CA HIS A 38 -6.91 -15.75 -2.15
C HIS A 38 -8.11 -16.64 -2.53
N LYS A 39 -8.21 -17.15 -3.78
CA LYS A 39 -9.33 -17.99 -4.23
C LYS A 39 -8.77 -19.15 -5.06
N SER A 40 -9.23 -20.38 -4.81
CA SER A 40 -8.99 -21.50 -5.72
C SER A 40 -9.84 -21.29 -6.97
N PHE A 41 -9.21 -21.11 -8.12
CA PHE A 41 -9.93 -20.91 -9.38
C PHE A 41 -10.59 -22.22 -9.82
N THR A 42 -11.85 -22.16 -10.25
CA THR A 42 -12.43 -23.24 -11.05
C THR A 42 -11.72 -23.27 -12.39
N ARG A 43 -11.58 -24.46 -12.98
CA ARG A 43 -10.91 -24.64 -14.28
C ARG A 43 -11.54 -23.76 -15.37
N GLU A 44 -12.88 -23.65 -15.38
CA GLU A 44 -13.62 -22.77 -16.30
C GLU A 44 -13.26 -21.28 -16.16
N TYR A 45 -13.02 -20.79 -14.94
CA TYR A 45 -12.63 -19.39 -14.75
C TYR A 45 -11.21 -19.12 -15.24
N TYR A 46 -10.33 -20.09 -15.04
CA TYR A 46 -8.96 -20.03 -15.55
C TYR A 46 -8.93 -20.09 -17.07
N ASP A 47 -9.72 -20.97 -17.68
CA ASP A 47 -9.83 -21.10 -19.14
C ASP A 47 -10.47 -19.85 -19.77
N TRP A 48 -11.54 -19.30 -19.17
CA TRP A 48 -12.12 -18.00 -19.59
C TRP A 48 -11.12 -16.85 -19.49
N TYR A 49 -10.32 -16.79 -18.42
CA TYR A 49 -9.30 -15.77 -18.29
C TYR A 49 -8.22 -15.92 -19.35
N LEU A 50 -7.73 -17.13 -19.61
CA LEU A 50 -6.73 -17.36 -20.66
C LEU A 50 -7.25 -16.87 -22.02
N ASP A 51 -8.49 -17.18 -22.38
CA ASP A 51 -9.08 -16.73 -23.64
C ASP A 51 -9.24 -15.20 -23.72
N PHE A 52 -9.46 -14.52 -22.58
CA PHE A 52 -9.62 -13.06 -22.50
C PHE A 52 -8.28 -12.30 -22.35
N TYR A 53 -7.26 -12.93 -21.75
CA TYR A 53 -6.00 -12.30 -21.34
C TYR A 53 -5.00 -12.11 -22.49
N TRP A 54 -5.21 -12.74 -23.64
CA TRP A 54 -4.41 -12.52 -24.86
C TRP A 54 -4.62 -11.14 -25.51
N ASN A 55 -5.31 -10.22 -24.83
CA ASN A 55 -5.32 -8.81 -25.20
C ASN A 55 -4.09 -8.11 -24.58
N ASP A 56 -3.04 -7.90 -25.39
CA ASP A 56 -1.72 -7.39 -25.00
C ASP A 56 -1.73 -6.14 -24.09
N HIS A 57 -2.78 -5.31 -24.19
CA HIS A 57 -2.92 -4.11 -23.36
C HIS A 57 -3.24 -4.41 -21.89
N ILE A 58 -4.04 -5.46 -21.61
CA ILE A 58 -4.42 -5.83 -20.24
C ILE A 58 -3.22 -6.43 -19.52
N SER A 59 -2.46 -7.30 -20.20
CA SER A 59 -1.26 -7.93 -19.63
C SER A 59 -0.17 -6.91 -19.32
N MET A 60 0.06 -5.92 -20.19
CA MET A 60 1.03 -4.85 -19.94
C MET A 60 0.66 -3.99 -18.72
N LEU A 61 -0.63 -3.66 -18.55
CA LEU A 61 -1.09 -2.85 -17.41
C LEU A 61 -0.95 -3.61 -16.08
N GLU A 62 -1.26 -4.90 -16.05
CA GLU A 62 -1.04 -5.75 -14.87
C GLU A 62 0.45 -5.77 -14.47
N VAL A 63 1.36 -5.92 -15.44
CA VAL A 63 2.81 -5.90 -15.22
C VAL A 63 3.26 -4.55 -14.66
N ILE A 64 2.84 -3.44 -15.27
CA ILE A 64 3.17 -2.09 -14.78
C ILE A 64 2.65 -1.89 -13.36
N THR A 65 1.41 -2.28 -13.09
CA THR A 65 0.80 -2.14 -11.76
C THR A 65 1.55 -2.94 -10.71
N SER A 66 1.96 -4.16 -11.05
CA SER A 66 2.77 -5.01 -10.18
C SER A 66 4.16 -4.41 -9.91
N ALA A 67 4.82 -3.87 -10.94
CA ALA A 67 6.12 -3.21 -10.81
C ALA A 67 6.05 -1.96 -9.91
N VAL A 68 5.03 -1.11 -10.12
CA VAL A 68 4.78 0.08 -9.28
C VAL A 68 4.50 -0.34 -7.84
N LYS A 69 3.62 -1.33 -7.63
CA LYS A 69 3.32 -1.89 -6.31
C LYS A 69 4.58 -2.36 -5.59
N MET A 70 5.43 -3.14 -6.25
CA MET A 70 6.66 -3.68 -5.67
C MET A 70 7.64 -2.56 -5.30
N THR A 71 7.80 -1.59 -6.20
CA THR A 71 8.67 -0.41 -5.99
C THR A 71 8.23 0.37 -4.76
N PHE A 72 6.94 0.74 -4.67
CA PHE A 72 6.45 1.50 -3.51
C PHE A 72 6.46 0.67 -2.22
N ARG A 73 6.21 -0.64 -2.28
CA ARG A 73 6.33 -1.50 -1.11
C ARG A 73 7.76 -1.50 -0.56
N LEU A 74 8.77 -1.54 -1.42
CA LEU A 74 10.18 -1.44 -1.01
C LEU A 74 10.47 -0.06 -0.42
N ILE A 75 10.03 1.02 -1.09
CA ILE A 75 10.20 2.40 -0.59
C ILE A 75 9.59 2.56 0.81
N PHE A 76 8.34 2.12 1.01
CA PHE A 76 7.67 2.22 2.30
C PHE A 76 8.33 1.35 3.37
N THR A 77 8.87 0.19 3.00
CA THR A 77 9.61 -0.68 3.94
C THR A 77 10.88 0.01 4.41
N ILE A 78 11.65 0.59 3.49
CA ILE A 78 12.86 1.35 3.81
C ILE A 78 12.53 2.56 4.69
N GLN A 79 11.49 3.33 4.33
CA GLN A 79 11.05 4.48 5.10
C GLN A 79 10.58 4.10 6.50
N PHE A 80 9.81 3.01 6.62
CA PHE A 80 9.35 2.51 7.91
C PHE A 80 10.54 2.14 8.81
N PHE A 81 11.49 1.35 8.31
CA PHE A 81 12.68 0.99 9.09
C PHE A 81 13.51 2.22 9.45
N TYR A 82 13.68 3.15 8.52
CA TYR A 82 14.42 4.38 8.78
C TYR A 82 13.78 5.21 9.91
N LEU A 83 12.46 5.38 9.89
CA LEU A 83 11.74 6.14 10.91
C LEU A 83 11.70 5.45 12.28
N VAL A 84 11.79 4.12 12.33
CA VAL A 84 11.76 3.35 13.58
C VAL A 84 13.16 3.14 14.18
N ALA A 85 14.19 3.03 13.35
CA ALA A 85 15.55 2.72 13.80
C ALA A 85 16.41 3.96 14.10
N ASP A 86 16.13 5.10 13.49
CA ASP A 86 16.90 6.33 13.73
C ASP A 86 16.47 6.95 15.08
N GLU A 87 17.42 7.06 16.00
CA GLU A 87 17.23 7.55 17.36
C GLU A 87 16.54 8.92 17.43
N GLN A 88 16.70 9.75 16.38
CA GLN A 88 16.07 11.07 16.32
C GLN A 88 14.55 10.99 16.22
N TYR A 89 14.03 9.94 15.58
CA TYR A 89 12.60 9.70 15.41
C TYR A 89 12.06 8.73 16.47
N GLN A 90 12.86 7.72 16.84
CA GLN A 90 12.46 6.70 17.82
C GLN A 90 11.99 7.31 19.14
N ASN A 91 12.72 8.29 19.68
CA ASN A 91 12.37 8.97 20.94
C ASN A 91 11.08 9.80 20.87
N ARG A 92 10.57 10.07 19.66
CA ARG A 92 9.37 10.87 19.40
C ARG A 92 8.16 10.01 19.06
N ILE A 93 8.37 8.74 18.76
CA ILE A 93 7.32 7.79 18.46
C ILE A 93 7.00 7.04 19.75
N ASP A 94 5.80 7.26 20.27
CA ASP A 94 5.29 6.39 21.33
C ASP A 94 5.10 4.96 20.76
N VAL A 95 5.88 4.03 21.33
CA VAL A 95 5.93 2.61 20.91
C VAL A 95 4.54 1.96 20.97
N LYS A 96 3.71 2.33 21.97
CA LYS A 96 2.34 1.81 22.08
C LYS A 96 1.50 2.26 20.89
N ASN A 97 1.64 3.53 20.53
CA ASN A 97 0.96 4.13 19.39
C ASN A 97 1.42 3.56 18.04
N LEU A 98 2.72 3.28 17.88
CA LEU A 98 3.27 2.57 16.71
C LEU A 98 2.65 1.17 16.59
N ALA A 99 2.67 0.41 17.68
CA ALA A 99 2.11 -0.95 17.71
C ALA A 99 0.63 -0.96 17.35
N ILE A 100 -0.17 -0.03 17.88
CA ILE A 100 -1.59 0.12 17.54
C ILE A 100 -1.77 0.37 16.04
N SER A 101 -1.02 1.29 15.43
CA SER A 101 -1.11 1.55 13.98
C SER A 101 -0.79 0.31 13.14
N ILE A 102 0.24 -0.46 13.52
CA ILE A 102 0.63 -1.69 12.82
C ILE A 102 -0.46 -2.75 12.96
N ILE A 103 -0.97 -2.97 14.17
CA ILE A 103 -2.03 -3.95 14.46
C ILE A 103 -3.30 -3.61 13.65
N LEU A 104 -3.70 -2.34 13.65
CA LEU A 104 -4.85 -1.88 12.86
C LEU A 104 -4.65 -2.11 11.36
N GLY A 105 -3.44 -1.85 10.84
CA GLY A 105 -3.09 -2.15 9.45
C GLY A 105 -3.20 -3.64 9.13
N LEU A 106 -2.67 -4.51 10.01
CA LEU A 106 -2.73 -5.96 9.83
C LEU A 106 -4.17 -6.48 9.88
N ILE A 107 -4.96 -6.04 10.86
CA ILE A 107 -6.39 -6.39 10.97
C ILE A 107 -7.14 -5.93 9.72
N SER A 108 -6.92 -4.69 9.27
CA SER A 108 -7.58 -4.16 8.07
C SER A 108 -7.24 -5.00 6.84
N ASN A 109 -5.96 -5.34 6.65
CA ASN A 109 -5.51 -6.15 5.54
C ASN A 109 -6.14 -7.56 5.59
N TYR A 110 -6.20 -8.16 6.77
CA TYR A 110 -6.81 -9.48 6.96
C TYR A 110 -8.32 -9.48 6.68
N LEU A 111 -9.06 -8.50 7.21
CA LEU A 111 -10.50 -8.37 6.97
C LEU A 111 -10.81 -8.14 5.49
N ILE A 112 -10.03 -7.30 4.81
CA ILE A 112 -10.19 -7.07 3.37
C ILE A 112 -9.85 -8.33 2.57
N SER A 113 -8.79 -9.06 2.93
CA SER A 113 -8.45 -10.34 2.30
C SER A 113 -9.57 -11.38 2.45
N ILE A 114 -10.20 -11.48 3.63
CA ILE A 114 -11.36 -12.35 3.85
C ILE A 114 -12.54 -11.91 2.98
N TYR A 115 -12.84 -10.61 2.96
CA TYR A 115 -13.94 -10.07 2.16
C TYR A 115 -13.75 -10.41 0.68
N ILE A 116 -12.55 -10.19 0.14
CA ILE A 116 -12.24 -10.51 -1.25
C ILE A 116 -12.32 -12.02 -1.52
N LYS A 117 -11.87 -12.86 -0.58
CA LYS A 117 -11.91 -14.32 -0.74
C LYS A 117 -13.33 -14.86 -0.85
N TYR A 118 -14.25 -14.41 0.01
CA TYR A 118 -15.56 -15.05 0.16
C TYR A 118 -16.72 -14.30 -0.52
N TYR A 119 -16.61 -12.98 -0.71
CA TYR A 119 -17.72 -12.16 -1.21
C TYR A 119 -17.49 -11.57 -2.59
N VAL A 120 -16.25 -11.55 -3.09
CA VAL A 120 -15.94 -11.00 -4.41
C VAL A 120 -15.93 -12.11 -5.45
N GLU A 121 -16.72 -11.92 -6.51
CA GLU A 121 -16.80 -12.82 -7.64
C GLU A 121 -15.47 -12.88 -8.41
N HIS A 122 -14.96 -11.70 -8.80
CA HIS A 122 -13.76 -11.52 -9.62
C HIS A 122 -12.71 -10.65 -8.94
N TYR A 123 -11.47 -11.11 -8.93
CA TYR A 123 -10.36 -10.32 -8.38
C TYR A 123 -10.01 -9.19 -9.35
N ARG A 124 -10.16 -7.93 -8.90
CA ARG A 124 -9.92 -6.75 -9.74
C ARG A 124 -8.51 -6.18 -9.54
N LEU A 125 -8.00 -5.47 -10.54
CA LEU A 125 -6.61 -4.96 -10.55
C LEU A 125 -6.29 -4.11 -9.31
N PHE A 126 -7.19 -3.20 -8.92
CA PHE A 126 -6.99 -2.37 -7.74
C PHE A 126 -6.87 -3.19 -6.44
N MET A 127 -7.52 -4.37 -6.38
CA MET A 127 -7.46 -5.24 -5.21
C MET A 127 -6.04 -5.78 -4.98
N THR A 128 -5.26 -5.92 -6.06
CA THR A 128 -3.86 -6.38 -5.97
C THR A 128 -2.97 -5.40 -5.19
N ILE A 129 -3.32 -4.11 -5.17
CA ILE A 129 -2.51 -3.03 -4.59
C ILE A 129 -3.02 -2.53 -3.23
N ILE A 130 -4.18 -3.02 -2.75
CA ILE A 130 -4.77 -2.64 -1.45
C ILE A 130 -3.79 -2.84 -0.30
N SER A 131 -3.08 -3.97 -0.24
CA SER A 131 -2.12 -4.24 0.84
C SER A 131 -1.03 -3.17 0.95
N THR A 132 -0.52 -2.67 -0.18
CA THR A 132 0.45 -1.58 -0.22
C THR A 132 -0.20 -0.24 0.16
N GLN A 133 -1.49 -0.03 -0.16
CA GLN A 133 -2.23 1.17 0.27
C GLN A 133 -2.48 1.18 1.77
N ILE A 134 -2.80 0.03 2.38
CA ILE A 134 -2.92 -0.07 3.83
C ILE A 134 -1.57 0.24 4.48
N PHE A 135 -0.48 -0.28 3.93
CA PHE A 135 0.85 0.02 4.45
C PHE A 135 1.22 1.51 4.32
N SER A 136 0.85 2.17 3.21
CA SER A 136 1.05 3.61 3.04
C SER A 136 0.30 4.43 4.09
N LEU A 137 -0.92 4.01 4.46
CA LEU A 137 -1.73 4.64 5.51
C LEU A 137 -1.15 4.42 6.92
N VAL A 138 -0.62 3.22 7.20
CA VAL A 138 0.11 2.96 8.46
C VAL A 138 1.32 3.90 8.55
N LEU A 139 2.11 3.99 7.48
CA LEU A 139 3.26 4.89 7.43
C LEU A 139 2.85 6.36 7.57
N LEU A 140 1.77 6.78 6.91
CA LEU A 140 1.21 8.12 7.04
C LEU A 140 0.89 8.47 8.50
N SER A 141 0.27 7.54 9.22
CA SER A 141 -0.07 7.76 10.63
C SER A 141 1.16 8.06 11.50
N ILE A 142 2.30 7.40 11.21
CA ILE A 142 3.57 7.60 11.91
C ILE A 142 4.17 8.95 11.52
N VAL A 143 4.22 9.24 10.22
CA VAL A 143 4.79 10.47 9.66
C VAL A 143 4.05 11.71 10.18
N LEU A 144 2.72 11.66 10.28
CA LEU A 144 1.92 12.75 10.81
C LEU A 144 2.19 13.00 12.30
N LYS A 145 2.32 11.95 13.11
CA LYS A 145 2.68 12.06 14.53
C LYS A 145 4.06 12.68 14.72
N LEU A 146 5.05 12.23 13.94
CA LEU A 146 6.38 12.82 13.94
C LEU A 146 6.34 14.30 13.58
N LYS A 147 5.64 14.67 12.50
CA LYS A 147 5.52 16.06 12.07
C LYS A 147 4.89 16.95 13.15
N LEU A 148 3.85 16.46 13.84
CA LEU A 148 3.24 17.18 14.96
C LEU A 148 4.21 17.37 16.14
N SER A 149 4.95 16.32 16.50
CA SER A 149 5.99 16.40 17.54
C SER A 149 7.07 17.44 17.21
N PHE A 150 7.59 17.45 15.98
CA PHE A 150 8.59 18.45 15.58
C PHE A 150 8.02 19.88 15.54
N LYS A 151 6.73 20.05 15.24
CA LYS A 151 6.06 21.35 15.26
C LYS A 151 5.95 21.93 16.67
N MET A 152 5.60 21.08 17.64
CA MET A 152 5.46 21.49 19.04
C MET A 152 6.78 21.93 19.67
N ASP A 153 7.90 21.35 19.23
CA ASP A 153 9.24 21.69 19.73
C ASP A 153 9.88 22.91 19.05
N GLY A 154 9.18 23.61 18.14
CA GLY A 154 9.75 24.73 17.37
C GLY A 154 10.87 24.32 16.39
N ASN A 155 11.00 23.02 16.08
CA ASN A 155 12.07 22.46 15.25
C ASN A 155 11.69 22.33 13.76
N LEU A 156 10.53 22.85 13.35
CA LEU A 156 10.12 22.95 11.94
C LEU A 156 10.36 24.37 11.43
N ASN A 157 11.58 24.61 10.94
CA ASN A 157 11.88 25.67 9.96
C ASN A 157 12.16 25.04 8.59
#